data_AF-A0A974VSP3-F1
#
_entry.id   AF-A0A974VSP3-F1
#
_cell.length_a   1.000
_cell.length_b   1.000
_cell.length_c   1.000
_cell.angle_alpha   90.00
_cell.angle_beta   90.00
_cell.angle_gamma   90.00
#
_symmetry.space_group_name_H-M   'P 1'
#
loop_
_entity.id
_entity.type
_entity.pdbx_description
1 polymer ?
#
loop_
_entity_poly.entity_id
_entity_poly.type
_entity_poly.pdbx_seq_one_letter_code
_entity_poly.pdbx_strand_id
1 'polypeptide(L)'
;MKLSYARVIVAMLTSLLLCGLGFPRIAGAAASGSRIWQKLQQNALLDAYFPDATREVAEPLVRASGGQWQGVQINGAYRSGWLNLYTVDADRLESDAVLADAGVDNFTRENLQGGALTQVDTGIVFLNTAAWKRLAAATYLTQYKIQPDLTAALAYVDAVGLAATRKYWDESTLSLDTPQNQRVGWLLRGAAAFVLAHEMGHMRIDDVASDPAPAKLPSNLTQRQKDERNACPEALLPEFRQRQQIERSADLAAVGLLGKQCSIGNDGQLRHAINMLGTSWYFLAAMSDKLLQMGRNSSSPTIARALRMKIGPELYERVVAARAAANPKGAVKSAYPSTHPPDTERMRAIETALQSTPCGGGNLDSSGAQMLEMFRLQMCRSLIGQGDEQ
;
A
#
# COMPACT_ATOMS: atom_id res chain seq x y z
N MET A 1 -34.81 -2.24 63.41
CA MET A 1 -33.45 -2.40 62.83
C MET A 1 -33.61 -2.59 61.32
N LYS A 2 -33.74 -1.48 60.58
CA LYS A 2 -32.71 -0.84 59.73
C LYS A 2 -32.11 -1.79 58.67
N LEU A 3 -32.70 -1.64 57.48
CA LEU A 3 -32.55 -2.42 56.27
C LEU A 3 -31.17 -2.26 55.59
N SER A 4 -30.75 -3.39 55.04
CA SER A 4 -29.66 -3.62 54.09
C SER A 4 -29.91 -2.92 52.75
N TYR A 5 -29.56 -1.63 52.64
CA TYR A 5 -29.59 -0.84 51.39
C TYR A 5 -28.21 -0.47 50.83
N ALA A 6 -27.12 -0.79 51.55
CA ALA A 6 -25.79 -0.27 51.21
C ALA A 6 -24.99 -1.12 50.18
N ARG A 7 -25.44 -2.33 49.81
CA ARG A 7 -24.66 -3.23 48.93
C ARG A 7 -25.15 -3.34 47.48
N VAL A 8 -26.34 -2.82 47.15
CA VAL A 8 -26.85 -2.83 45.77
C VAL A 8 -26.45 -1.57 44.98
N ILE A 9 -26.19 -0.46 45.68
CA ILE A 9 -25.84 0.83 45.03
C ILE A 9 -24.37 0.88 44.56
N VAL A 10 -23.47 0.15 45.23
CA VAL A 10 -22.03 0.13 44.85
C VAL A 10 -21.78 -0.67 43.57
N ALA A 11 -22.59 -1.70 43.28
CA ALA A 11 -22.47 -2.49 42.06
C ALA A 11 -23.10 -1.80 40.81
N MET A 12 -24.12 -0.97 40.98
CA MET A 12 -24.69 -0.20 39.86
C MET A 12 -23.86 1.04 39.49
N LEU A 13 -23.13 1.65 40.43
CA LEU A 13 -22.26 2.79 40.12
C LEU A 13 -20.91 2.41 39.51
N THR A 14 -20.41 1.19 39.72
CA THR A 14 -19.18 0.72 39.04
C THR A 14 -19.43 0.28 37.60
N SER A 15 -20.63 -0.21 37.24
CA SER A 15 -21.00 -0.49 35.83
C SER A 15 -21.27 0.77 34.99
N LEU A 16 -21.65 1.89 35.61
CA LEU A 16 -21.89 3.16 34.90
C LEU A 16 -20.62 4.03 34.71
N LEU A 17 -19.56 3.84 35.51
CA LEU A 17 -18.28 4.52 35.30
C LEU A 17 -17.35 3.80 34.29
N LEU A 18 -17.52 2.49 34.07
CA LEU A 18 -16.78 1.73 33.04
C LEU A 18 -17.34 1.92 31.62
N CYS A 19 -18.54 2.51 31.49
CA CYS A 19 -19.07 2.99 30.21
C CYS A 19 -18.76 4.49 29.97
N GLY A 20 -17.98 5.17 30.81
CA GLY A 20 -17.81 6.64 30.71
C GLY A 20 -16.65 7.13 29.83
N LEU A 21 -15.68 6.28 29.50
CA LEU A 21 -14.40 6.72 28.93
C LEU A 21 -14.14 6.29 27.48
N GLY A 22 -15.10 5.64 26.81
CA GLY A 22 -15.00 5.21 25.41
C GLY A 22 -15.88 5.97 24.41
N PHE A 23 -16.84 6.78 24.87
CA PHE A 23 -17.89 7.35 24.00
C PHE A 23 -17.53 8.61 23.18
N PRO A 24 -16.62 9.52 23.59
CA PRO A 24 -16.35 10.70 22.76
C PRO A 24 -15.62 10.34 21.45
N ARG A 25 -14.80 9.27 21.46
CA ARG A 25 -14.09 8.79 20.26
C ARG A 25 -15.02 8.15 19.22
N ILE A 26 -16.00 7.35 19.67
CA ILE A 26 -16.93 6.64 18.77
C ILE A 26 -17.91 7.62 18.09
N ALA A 27 -18.42 8.62 18.84
CA ALA A 27 -19.31 9.63 18.27
C ALA A 27 -18.58 10.55 17.27
N GLY A 28 -17.31 10.91 17.56
CA GLY A 28 -16.45 11.66 16.65
C GLY A 28 -16.13 10.90 15.36
N ALA A 29 -15.81 9.61 15.47
CA ALA A 29 -15.52 8.74 14.32
C ALA A 29 -16.76 8.58 13.41
N ALA A 30 -17.95 8.42 13.97
CA ALA A 30 -19.17 8.25 13.19
C ALA A 30 -19.55 9.51 12.38
N ALA A 31 -19.41 10.69 12.99
CA ALA A 31 -19.65 11.96 12.31
C ALA A 31 -18.58 12.22 11.23
N SER A 32 -17.31 11.94 11.53
CA SER A 32 -16.21 12.06 10.57
C SER A 32 -16.38 11.13 9.38
N GLY A 33 -16.62 9.83 9.63
CA GLY A 33 -16.80 8.82 8.58
C GLY A 33 -17.98 9.13 7.65
N SER A 34 -19.09 9.62 8.21
CA SER A 34 -20.25 10.05 7.42
C SER A 34 -19.93 11.25 6.52
N ARG A 35 -19.16 12.23 7.03
CA ARG A 35 -18.70 13.39 6.25
C ARG A 35 -17.75 13.00 5.13
N ILE A 36 -16.82 12.07 5.40
CA ILE A 36 -15.90 11.52 4.40
C ILE A 36 -16.70 10.91 3.24
N TRP A 37 -17.66 10.02 3.53
CA TRP A 37 -18.50 9.40 2.50
C TRP A 37 -19.28 10.43 1.68
N GLN A 38 -19.92 11.41 2.33
CA GLN A 38 -20.66 12.47 1.64
C GLN A 38 -19.78 13.24 0.68
N LYS A 39 -18.55 13.60 1.07
CA LYS A 39 -17.60 14.31 0.21
C LYS A 39 -17.15 13.47 -0.98
N LEU A 40 -16.85 12.19 -0.76
CA LEU A 40 -16.51 11.29 -1.87
C LEU A 40 -17.65 11.18 -2.88
N GLN A 41 -18.90 11.10 -2.41
CA GLN A 41 -20.08 11.06 -3.26
C GLN A 41 -20.30 12.39 -4.01
N GLN A 42 -20.25 13.53 -3.31
CA GLN A 42 -20.45 14.86 -3.88
C GLN A 42 -19.43 15.21 -4.97
N ASN A 43 -18.19 14.75 -4.81
CA ASN A 43 -17.12 14.96 -5.79
C ASN A 43 -17.04 13.85 -6.85
N ALA A 44 -18.02 12.92 -6.89
CA ALA A 44 -18.07 11.80 -7.83
C ALA A 44 -16.77 10.97 -7.89
N LEU A 45 -16.12 10.80 -6.73
CA LEU A 45 -14.82 10.13 -6.61
C LEU A 45 -14.94 8.62 -6.44
N LEU A 46 -16.11 8.12 -6.06
CA LEU A 46 -16.37 6.69 -5.91
C LEU A 46 -16.38 6.01 -7.29
N ASP A 47 -15.60 4.94 -7.42
CA ASP A 47 -15.44 4.20 -8.67
C ASP A 47 -15.79 2.73 -8.47
N ALA A 48 -16.67 2.16 -9.29
CA ALA A 48 -17.15 0.79 -9.13
C ALA A 48 -16.28 -0.22 -9.89
N TYR A 49 -14.95 -0.09 -9.81
CA TYR A 49 -14.03 -1.03 -10.43
C TYR A 49 -13.84 -2.28 -9.56
N PHE A 50 -14.06 -3.47 -10.11
CA PHE A 50 -13.85 -4.77 -9.48
C PHE A 50 -14.63 -5.02 -8.16
N PRO A 51 -15.90 -4.60 -8.05
CA PRO A 51 -16.63 -4.59 -6.78
C PRO A 51 -16.82 -5.99 -6.19
N ASP A 52 -17.06 -6.99 -7.03
CA ASP A 52 -17.28 -8.37 -6.58
C ASP A 52 -16.00 -9.01 -6.07
N ALA A 53 -14.87 -8.77 -6.74
CA ALA A 53 -13.59 -9.27 -6.28
C ALA A 53 -13.07 -8.51 -5.04
N THR A 54 -13.32 -7.20 -4.93
CA THR A 54 -13.06 -6.46 -3.68
C THR A 54 -13.84 -7.08 -2.52
N ARG A 55 -15.12 -7.43 -2.73
CA ARG A 55 -15.95 -8.12 -1.73
C ARG A 55 -15.43 -9.52 -1.43
N GLU A 56 -15.11 -10.31 -2.46
CA GLU A 56 -14.56 -11.67 -2.38
C GLU A 56 -13.29 -11.73 -1.52
N VAL A 57 -12.47 -10.68 -1.59
CA VAL A 57 -11.24 -10.53 -0.82
C VAL A 57 -11.51 -10.00 0.60
N ALA A 58 -12.35 -8.97 0.74
CA ALA A 58 -12.56 -8.28 2.02
C ALA A 58 -13.34 -9.10 3.04
N GLU A 59 -14.40 -9.82 2.63
CA GLU A 59 -15.24 -10.55 3.59
C GLU A 59 -14.48 -11.65 4.34
N PRO A 60 -13.68 -12.52 3.69
CA PRO A 60 -12.88 -13.50 4.41
C PRO A 60 -11.85 -12.87 5.35
N LEU A 61 -11.25 -11.73 4.98
CA LEU A 61 -10.30 -11.01 5.84
C LEU A 61 -11.00 -10.48 7.11
N VAL A 62 -12.20 -9.91 6.97
CA VAL A 62 -13.01 -9.52 8.13
C VAL A 62 -13.38 -10.73 8.99
N ARG A 63 -13.76 -11.87 8.40
CA ARG A 63 -13.98 -13.11 9.18
C ARG A 63 -12.72 -13.54 9.94
N ALA A 64 -11.56 -13.49 9.28
CA ALA A 64 -10.26 -13.83 9.87
C ALA A 64 -9.79 -12.85 10.97
N SER A 65 -10.37 -11.65 11.03
CA SER A 65 -10.04 -10.66 12.06
C SER A 65 -10.51 -11.03 13.46
N GLY A 66 -11.41 -12.01 13.60
CA GLY A 66 -11.88 -12.49 14.91
C GLY A 66 -12.91 -11.58 15.58
N GLY A 67 -13.76 -10.91 14.79
CA GLY A 67 -14.86 -10.08 15.30
C GLY A 67 -14.52 -8.61 15.50
N GLN A 68 -13.35 -8.15 15.04
CA GLN A 68 -12.96 -6.73 15.09
C GLN A 68 -13.91 -5.85 14.27
N TRP A 69 -14.38 -6.35 13.12
CA TRP A 69 -15.41 -5.71 12.30
C TRP A 69 -16.62 -6.63 12.19
N GLN A 70 -17.82 -6.02 12.20
CA GLN A 70 -19.09 -6.73 12.05
C GLN A 70 -19.36 -7.19 10.61
N GLY A 71 -18.68 -6.57 9.63
CA GLY A 71 -18.86 -6.83 8.21
C GLY A 71 -18.06 -5.84 7.36
N VAL A 72 -18.28 -5.90 6.05
CA VAL A 72 -17.66 -5.02 5.05
C VAL A 72 -18.72 -4.15 4.38
N GLN A 73 -18.45 -2.86 4.25
CA GLN A 73 -19.21 -1.93 3.42
C GLN A 73 -18.32 -1.50 2.25
N ILE A 74 -18.83 -1.51 1.01
CA ILE A 74 -18.10 -1.03 -0.18
C ILE A 74 -18.92 0.07 -0.87
N ASN A 75 -18.37 1.27 -1.00
CA ASN A 75 -18.98 2.48 -1.58
C ASN A 75 -20.36 2.93 -1.04
N GLY A 76 -20.92 2.25 -0.05
CA GLY A 76 -22.15 2.62 0.64
C GLY A 76 -21.93 3.70 1.70
N ALA A 77 -23.01 4.12 2.34
CA ALA A 77 -22.92 5.04 3.48
C ALA A 77 -22.08 4.45 4.61
N TYR A 78 -21.33 5.30 5.32
CA TYR A 78 -20.49 4.93 6.44
C TYR A 78 -21.26 4.13 7.50
N ARG A 79 -20.68 3.01 7.96
CA ARG A 79 -21.23 2.17 9.01
C ARG A 79 -20.21 2.02 10.15
N SER A 80 -20.58 2.50 11.34
CA SER A 80 -19.77 2.33 12.54
C SER A 80 -19.60 0.84 12.88
N GLY A 81 -18.37 0.43 13.23
CA GLY A 81 -18.04 -0.97 13.55
C GLY A 81 -17.91 -1.90 12.35
N TRP A 82 -17.97 -1.37 11.12
CA TRP A 82 -17.74 -2.10 9.87
C TRP A 82 -16.41 -1.68 9.26
N LEU A 83 -15.82 -2.56 8.44
CA LEU A 83 -14.72 -2.15 7.56
C LEU A 83 -15.33 -1.38 6.39
N ASN A 84 -15.10 -0.07 6.35
CA ASN A 84 -15.66 0.80 5.30
C ASN A 84 -14.63 0.96 4.18
N LEU A 85 -14.92 0.41 3.01
CA LEU A 85 -14.08 0.47 1.82
C LEU A 85 -14.67 1.48 0.84
N TYR A 86 -13.85 2.43 0.43
CA TYR A 86 -14.17 3.35 -0.66
C TYR A 86 -13.18 3.14 -1.79
N THR A 87 -13.65 2.65 -2.92
CA THR A 87 -12.83 2.54 -4.13
C THR A 87 -12.85 3.90 -4.84
N VAL A 88 -11.68 4.48 -5.03
CA VAL A 88 -11.48 5.86 -5.49
C VAL A 88 -10.57 5.85 -6.71
N ASP A 89 -10.97 6.55 -7.77
CA ASP A 89 -10.09 6.80 -8.92
C ASP A 89 -9.22 8.04 -8.64
N ALA A 90 -8.00 7.83 -8.15
CA ALA A 90 -7.12 8.94 -7.74
C ALA A 90 -6.69 9.86 -8.90
N ASP A 91 -6.86 9.43 -10.16
CA ASP A 91 -6.59 10.28 -11.32
C ASP A 91 -7.67 11.37 -11.47
N ARG A 92 -8.88 11.15 -10.94
CA ARG A 92 -9.98 12.14 -10.93
C ARG A 92 -9.86 13.19 -9.81
N LEU A 93 -8.85 13.10 -8.95
CA LEU A 93 -8.63 14.10 -7.92
C LEU A 93 -8.17 15.42 -8.56
N GLU A 94 -9.03 16.43 -8.49
CA GLU A 94 -8.73 17.80 -8.91
C GLU A 94 -8.01 18.61 -7.83
N SER A 95 -8.16 18.22 -6.56
CA SER A 95 -7.57 18.88 -5.39
C SER A 95 -7.08 17.85 -4.37
N ASP A 96 -5.92 18.11 -3.77
CA ASP A 96 -5.34 17.32 -2.68
C ASP A 96 -5.99 17.62 -1.31
N ALA A 97 -6.97 18.52 -1.24
CA ALA A 97 -7.61 18.96 0.00
C ALA A 97 -9.08 18.52 0.14
N VAL A 98 -9.58 17.63 -0.73
CA VAL A 98 -11.02 17.26 -0.79
C VAL A 98 -11.56 16.76 0.56
N LEU A 99 -10.74 16.03 1.34
CA LEU A 99 -11.11 15.45 2.63
C LEU A 99 -10.40 16.09 3.84
N ALA A 100 -9.63 17.17 3.67
CA ALA A 100 -8.85 17.77 4.75
C ALA A 100 -9.74 18.29 5.89
N ASP A 101 -10.84 18.99 5.57
CA ASP A 101 -11.86 19.45 6.52
C ASP A 101 -12.74 18.32 7.10
N ALA A 102 -12.58 17.09 6.60
CA ALA A 102 -13.11 15.87 7.18
C ALA A 102 -12.07 15.12 8.02
N GLY A 103 -10.88 15.70 8.24
CA GLY A 103 -9.83 15.14 9.08
C GLY A 103 -8.93 14.13 8.35
N VAL A 104 -8.89 14.16 7.01
CA VAL A 104 -8.02 13.30 6.19
C VAL A 104 -7.09 14.19 5.35
N ASP A 105 -6.14 14.83 6.01
CA ASP A 105 -5.20 15.80 5.40
C ASP A 105 -4.23 15.17 4.39
N ASN A 106 -4.07 13.85 4.44
CA ASN A 106 -3.17 13.08 3.59
C ASN A 106 -3.89 12.40 2.42
N PHE A 107 -5.17 12.69 2.16
CA PHE A 107 -5.90 12.15 1.01
C PHE A 107 -5.47 12.84 -0.30
N THR A 108 -4.32 12.43 -0.83
CA THR A 108 -3.70 13.02 -2.03
C THR A 108 -3.42 11.95 -3.07
N ARG A 109 -3.22 12.37 -4.33
CA ARG A 109 -2.81 11.41 -5.38
C ARG A 109 -1.52 10.70 -5.01
N GLU A 110 -0.55 11.40 -4.43
CA GLU A 110 0.75 10.83 -4.03
C GLU A 110 0.60 9.73 -2.98
N ASN A 111 -0.19 9.96 -1.94
CA ASN A 111 -0.36 8.98 -0.86
C ASN A 111 -1.19 7.76 -1.30
N LEU A 112 -2.07 7.92 -2.29
CA LEU A 112 -2.84 6.83 -2.89
C LEU A 112 -2.06 6.01 -3.93
N GLN A 113 -0.84 6.43 -4.33
CA GLN A 113 -0.05 5.71 -5.35
C GLN A 113 0.32 4.28 -4.93
N GLY A 114 0.40 4.00 -3.61
CA GLY A 114 0.62 2.66 -3.09
C GLY A 114 -0.53 1.69 -3.36
N GLY A 115 -1.69 2.17 -3.82
CA GLY A 115 -2.86 1.34 -4.12
C GLY A 115 -3.94 1.40 -3.04
N ALA A 116 -3.62 1.85 -1.83
CA ALA A 116 -4.58 2.13 -0.79
C ALA A 116 -4.09 3.21 0.20
N LEU A 117 -5.02 3.71 1.03
CA LEU A 117 -4.76 4.58 2.16
C LEU A 117 -5.76 4.27 3.28
N THR A 118 -5.28 4.14 4.51
CA THR A 118 -6.13 3.96 5.69
C THR A 118 -6.36 5.25 6.46
N GLN A 119 -7.60 5.47 6.88
CA GLN A 119 -7.95 6.37 7.99
C GLN A 119 -8.31 5.50 9.21
N VAL A 120 -7.40 5.48 10.19
CA VAL A 120 -7.46 4.56 11.34
C VAL A 120 -8.65 4.87 12.26
N ASP A 121 -8.85 6.14 12.65
CA ASP A 121 -9.88 6.53 13.63
C ASP A 121 -11.32 6.15 13.24
N THR A 122 -11.59 6.13 11.94
CA THR A 122 -12.91 5.86 11.36
C THR A 122 -13.05 4.43 10.86
N GLY A 123 -11.95 3.68 10.73
CA GLY A 123 -11.93 2.35 10.14
C GLY A 123 -12.23 2.36 8.63
N ILE A 124 -11.79 3.40 7.94
CA ILE A 124 -11.97 3.58 6.49
C ILE A 124 -10.70 3.18 5.75
N VAL A 125 -10.85 2.45 4.66
CA VAL A 125 -9.78 2.22 3.67
C VAL A 125 -10.22 2.79 2.32
N PHE A 126 -9.39 3.65 1.75
CA PHE A 126 -9.52 4.13 0.39
C PHE A 126 -8.69 3.24 -0.53
N LEU A 127 -9.30 2.58 -1.50
CA LEU A 127 -8.61 1.75 -2.49
C LEU A 127 -8.46 2.50 -3.81
N ASN A 128 -7.24 2.73 -4.27
CA ASN A 128 -6.98 3.50 -5.49
C ASN A 128 -7.19 2.66 -6.75
N THR A 129 -8.34 2.80 -7.39
CA THR A 129 -8.68 2.02 -8.59
C THR A 129 -7.81 2.35 -9.80
N ALA A 130 -7.23 3.56 -9.89
CA ALA A 130 -6.28 3.89 -10.95
C ALA A 130 -5.02 3.02 -10.87
N ALA A 131 -4.48 2.84 -9.65
CA ALA A 131 -3.35 1.94 -9.41
C ALA A 131 -3.70 0.49 -9.75
N TRP A 132 -4.90 0.02 -9.37
CA TRP A 132 -5.36 -1.34 -9.66
C TRP A 132 -5.58 -1.61 -11.15
N LYS A 133 -6.22 -0.68 -11.89
CA LYS A 133 -6.39 -0.76 -13.35
C LYS A 133 -5.03 -0.77 -14.05
N ARG A 134 -4.09 0.06 -13.59
CA ARG A 134 -2.72 0.12 -14.10
C ARG A 134 -1.97 -1.19 -13.87
N LEU A 135 -2.07 -1.77 -12.68
CA LEU A 135 -1.49 -3.07 -12.36
C LEU A 135 -2.11 -4.18 -13.21
N ALA A 136 -3.43 -4.19 -13.39
CA ALA A 136 -4.12 -5.16 -14.24
C ALA A 136 -3.62 -5.09 -15.69
N ALA A 137 -3.54 -3.88 -16.26
CA ALA A 137 -3.01 -3.66 -17.59
C ALA A 137 -1.56 -4.15 -17.75
N ALA A 138 -0.69 -3.78 -16.81
CA ALA A 138 0.71 -4.18 -16.84
C ALA A 138 0.85 -5.70 -16.70
N THR A 139 0.08 -6.32 -15.80
CA THR A 139 0.06 -7.78 -15.60
C THR A 139 -0.32 -8.50 -16.89
N TYR A 140 -1.37 -8.03 -17.56
CA TYR A 140 -1.75 -8.58 -18.86
C TYR A 140 -0.61 -8.43 -19.89
N LEU A 141 0.00 -7.25 -19.99
CA LEU A 141 1.08 -6.99 -20.96
C LEU A 141 2.32 -7.87 -20.74
N THR A 142 2.67 -8.17 -19.49
CA THR A 142 3.79 -9.11 -19.18
C THR A 142 3.52 -10.53 -19.67
N GLN A 143 2.26 -10.93 -19.83
CA GLN A 143 1.90 -12.24 -20.34
C GLN A 143 1.86 -12.31 -21.87
N TYR A 144 1.73 -11.17 -22.57
CA TYR A 144 1.34 -11.17 -24.00
C TYR A 144 2.16 -10.29 -24.95
N LYS A 145 2.89 -9.27 -24.48
CA LYS A 145 3.33 -8.17 -25.37
C LYS A 145 4.75 -7.67 -25.14
N ILE A 146 5.29 -7.85 -23.94
CA ILE A 146 6.60 -7.32 -23.54
C ILE A 146 7.38 -8.53 -22.99
N GLN A 147 8.72 -8.51 -23.06
CA GLN A 147 9.52 -9.43 -22.23
C GLN A 147 8.92 -9.47 -20.82
N PRO A 148 8.97 -10.61 -20.08
CA PRO A 148 8.27 -10.81 -18.81
C PRO A 148 8.87 -9.95 -17.68
N ASP A 149 8.84 -8.62 -17.84
CA ASP A 149 9.36 -7.59 -16.96
C ASP A 149 8.22 -6.61 -16.66
N LEU A 150 7.76 -6.67 -15.42
CA LEU A 150 6.68 -5.83 -14.91
C LEU A 150 7.03 -4.33 -14.92
N THR A 151 8.31 -3.98 -14.72
CA THR A 151 8.76 -2.59 -14.78
C THR A 151 8.58 -2.03 -16.20
N ALA A 152 8.95 -2.79 -17.22
CA ALA A 152 8.77 -2.38 -18.62
C ALA A 152 7.29 -2.28 -18.99
N ALA A 153 6.45 -3.21 -18.50
CA ALA A 153 5.01 -3.15 -18.72
C ALA A 153 4.34 -1.94 -18.05
N LEU A 154 4.70 -1.63 -16.80
CA LEU A 154 4.23 -0.43 -16.11
C LEU A 154 4.68 0.85 -16.83
N ALA A 155 5.93 0.91 -17.29
CA ALA A 155 6.43 2.03 -18.08
C ALA A 155 5.65 2.18 -19.40
N TYR A 156 5.32 1.08 -20.08
CA TYR A 156 4.51 1.11 -21.29
C TYR A 156 3.12 1.69 -21.02
N VAL A 157 2.43 1.24 -19.96
CA VAL A 157 1.12 1.78 -19.56
C VAL A 157 1.22 3.29 -19.30
N ASP A 158 2.28 3.73 -18.61
CA ASP A 158 2.51 5.16 -18.34
C ASP A 158 2.79 5.98 -19.61
N ALA A 159 3.44 5.38 -20.61
CA ALA A 159 3.73 6.03 -21.88
C ALA A 159 2.48 6.26 -22.74
N VAL A 160 1.57 5.28 -22.78
CA VAL A 160 0.37 5.34 -23.64
C VAL A 160 -0.87 5.86 -22.91
N GLY A 161 -0.84 5.87 -21.57
CA GLY A 161 -1.94 6.27 -20.71
C GLY A 161 -2.94 5.14 -20.41
N LEU A 162 -3.53 5.19 -19.22
CA LEU A 162 -4.43 4.15 -18.70
C LEU A 162 -5.70 3.93 -19.56
N ALA A 163 -6.20 5.00 -20.18
CA ALA A 163 -7.35 4.93 -21.09
C ALA A 163 -7.03 4.11 -22.36
N ALA A 164 -5.81 4.22 -22.91
CA ALA A 164 -5.40 3.48 -24.09
C ALA A 164 -5.23 1.98 -23.82
N THR A 165 -5.02 1.59 -22.56
CA THR A 165 -4.88 0.20 -22.12
C THR A 165 -6.18 -0.41 -21.59
N ARG A 166 -7.33 0.28 -21.75
CA ARG A 166 -8.63 -0.11 -21.21
C ARG A 166 -9.01 -1.58 -21.43
N LYS A 167 -8.75 -2.10 -22.63
CA LYS A 167 -9.01 -3.50 -23.00
C LYS A 167 -8.29 -4.56 -22.14
N TYR A 168 -7.34 -4.15 -21.30
CA TYR A 168 -6.54 -5.04 -20.45
C TYR A 168 -6.94 -5.00 -18.97
N TRP A 169 -7.87 -4.13 -18.59
CA TRP A 169 -8.33 -4.00 -17.21
C TRP A 169 -9.84 -3.90 -17.08
N ASP A 170 -10.56 -3.52 -18.14
CA ASP A 170 -12.02 -3.45 -18.15
C ASP A 170 -12.64 -4.86 -18.15
N GLU A 171 -13.43 -5.15 -17.11
CA GLU A 171 -14.09 -6.44 -16.90
C GLU A 171 -14.95 -6.86 -18.09
N SER A 172 -15.61 -5.91 -18.77
CA SER A 172 -16.44 -6.20 -19.94
C SER A 172 -15.64 -6.72 -21.14
N THR A 173 -14.33 -6.49 -21.15
CA THR A 173 -13.41 -6.90 -22.22
C THR A 173 -12.54 -8.10 -21.85
N LEU A 174 -12.43 -8.42 -20.56
CA LEU A 174 -11.67 -9.56 -20.05
C LEU A 174 -12.57 -10.81 -19.98
N SER A 175 -12.43 -11.73 -20.94
CA SER A 175 -13.08 -13.04 -20.85
C SER A 175 -12.47 -13.86 -19.69
N LEU A 176 -13.22 -14.05 -18.60
CA LEU A 176 -12.77 -14.80 -17.42
C LEU A 176 -12.54 -16.30 -17.68
N ASP A 177 -12.88 -16.80 -18.86
CA ASP A 177 -12.86 -18.23 -19.20
C ASP A 177 -11.53 -18.71 -19.78
N THR A 178 -10.59 -17.80 -20.02
CA THR A 178 -9.25 -18.19 -20.47
C THR A 178 -8.35 -18.49 -19.26
N PRO A 179 -7.55 -19.58 -19.26
CA PRO A 179 -6.60 -19.88 -18.18
C PRO A 179 -5.66 -18.72 -17.82
N GLN A 180 -5.39 -17.84 -18.79
CA GLN A 180 -4.55 -16.67 -18.64
C GLN A 180 -5.25 -15.54 -17.87
N ASN A 181 -6.49 -15.22 -18.22
CA ASN A 181 -7.28 -14.24 -17.47
C ASN A 181 -7.59 -14.75 -16.06
N GLN A 182 -7.69 -16.06 -15.87
CA GLN A 182 -7.72 -16.67 -14.53
C GLN A 182 -6.43 -16.40 -13.75
N ARG A 183 -5.25 -16.58 -14.37
CA ARG A 183 -3.97 -16.26 -13.73
C ARG A 183 -3.83 -14.77 -13.38
N VAL A 184 -4.20 -13.87 -14.29
CA VAL A 184 -4.23 -12.41 -14.01
C VAL A 184 -5.18 -12.13 -12.85
N GLY A 185 -6.39 -12.70 -12.88
CA GLY A 185 -7.39 -12.56 -11.84
C GLY A 185 -6.94 -13.07 -10.48
N TRP A 186 -6.16 -14.15 -10.42
CA TRP A 186 -5.55 -14.67 -9.20
C TRP A 186 -4.48 -13.73 -8.66
N LEU A 187 -3.54 -13.27 -9.50
CA LEU A 187 -2.50 -12.33 -9.08
C LEU A 187 -3.09 -11.04 -8.51
N LEU A 188 -4.12 -10.50 -9.16
CA LEU A 188 -4.81 -9.28 -8.70
C LEU A 188 -5.57 -9.50 -7.38
N ARG A 189 -6.25 -10.64 -7.22
CA ARG A 189 -6.92 -10.98 -5.95
C ARG A 189 -5.94 -11.12 -4.80
N GLY A 190 -4.82 -11.82 -5.01
CA GLY A 190 -3.80 -11.97 -3.98
C GLY A 190 -3.12 -10.65 -3.63
N ALA A 191 -2.86 -9.79 -4.63
CA ALA A 191 -2.33 -8.45 -4.42
C ALA A 191 -3.30 -7.58 -3.61
N ALA A 192 -4.59 -7.58 -3.98
CA ALA A 192 -5.64 -6.87 -3.25
C ALA A 192 -5.82 -7.40 -1.83
N ALA A 193 -5.71 -8.72 -1.63
CA ALA A 193 -5.78 -9.34 -0.31
C ALA A 193 -4.63 -8.89 0.59
N PHE A 194 -3.41 -8.84 0.06
CA PHE A 194 -2.28 -8.33 0.80
C PHE A 194 -2.42 -6.85 1.15
N VAL A 195 -2.71 -5.98 0.16
CA VAL A 195 -2.87 -4.55 0.39
C VAL A 195 -3.97 -4.28 1.42
N LEU A 196 -5.13 -4.92 1.28
CA LEU A 196 -6.21 -4.73 2.23
C LEU A 196 -5.85 -5.25 3.63
N ALA A 197 -5.17 -6.40 3.73
CA ALA A 197 -4.71 -6.92 5.01
C ALA A 197 -3.65 -6.02 5.67
N HIS A 198 -2.80 -5.36 4.87
CA HIS A 198 -1.82 -4.36 5.32
C HIS A 198 -2.52 -3.12 5.88
N GLU A 199 -3.50 -2.58 5.16
CA GLU A 199 -4.33 -1.46 5.63
C GLU A 199 -5.10 -1.80 6.92
N MET A 200 -5.67 -3.01 6.99
CA MET A 200 -6.26 -3.52 8.23
C MET A 200 -5.22 -3.70 9.35
N GLY A 201 -3.96 -3.95 9.00
CA GLY A 201 -2.83 -4.01 9.92
C GLY A 201 -2.56 -2.66 10.60
N HIS A 202 -2.60 -1.56 9.84
CA HIS A 202 -2.50 -0.20 10.40
C HIS A 202 -3.59 0.10 11.44
N MET A 203 -4.78 -0.46 11.28
CA MET A 203 -5.86 -0.32 12.27
C MET A 203 -5.70 -1.20 13.52
N ARG A 204 -4.74 -2.14 13.52
CA ARG A 204 -4.55 -3.15 14.56
C ARG A 204 -3.30 -2.93 15.39
N ILE A 205 -2.32 -2.22 14.85
CA ILE A 205 -1.13 -1.85 15.59
C ILE A 205 -1.49 -0.66 16.48
N ASP A 206 -1.42 -0.85 17.80
CA ASP A 206 -1.54 0.26 18.75
C ASP A 206 -0.45 1.28 18.42
N ASP A 207 -0.76 2.58 18.50
CA ASP A 207 0.18 3.68 18.24
C ASP A 207 1.52 3.41 18.92
N VAL A 208 2.52 2.99 18.13
CA VAL A 208 3.87 2.79 18.61
C VAL A 208 4.36 4.16 19.05
N ALA A 209 4.51 4.34 20.36
CA ALA A 209 4.82 5.60 21.01
C ALA A 209 5.81 6.45 20.19
N SER A 210 5.37 7.65 19.82
CA SER A 210 6.19 8.68 19.20
C SER A 210 7.19 9.27 20.21
N ASP A 211 8.47 8.92 20.08
CA ASP A 211 9.60 9.85 19.86
C ASP A 211 10.97 9.14 19.98
N PRO A 212 11.99 9.55 19.21
CA PRO A 212 12.90 10.55 19.76
C PRO A 212 13.17 11.73 18.82
N ALA A 213 13.45 12.87 19.45
CA ALA A 213 13.76 14.18 18.87
C ALA A 213 14.61 14.12 17.58
N PRO A 214 14.37 15.05 16.64
CA PRO A 214 15.09 15.09 15.37
C PRO A 214 16.59 15.18 15.60
N ALA A 215 17.34 14.22 15.07
CA ALA A 215 18.79 14.30 15.02
C ALA A 215 19.19 15.58 14.26
N LYS A 216 20.06 16.41 14.87
CA LYS A 216 20.56 17.62 14.21
C LYS A 216 21.24 17.22 12.90
N LEU A 217 20.68 17.73 11.81
CA LEU A 217 21.16 17.53 10.45
C LEU A 217 22.53 18.19 10.28
N PRO A 218 23.46 17.57 9.51
CA PRO A 218 24.55 18.31 8.90
C PRO A 218 23.95 19.38 7.99
N SER A 219 24.05 20.64 8.39
CA SER A 219 23.71 21.78 7.56
C SER A 219 24.82 21.91 6.51
N ASN A 220 24.60 21.36 5.31
CA ASN A 220 25.24 21.70 4.01
C ASN A 220 25.31 20.49 3.02
N LEU A 221 24.24 19.70 2.89
CA LEU A 221 24.17 18.68 1.83
C LEU A 221 23.63 19.29 0.53
N THR A 222 24.29 19.01 -0.60
CA THR A 222 23.74 19.28 -1.94
C THR A 222 22.43 18.51 -2.12
N GLN A 223 21.59 18.93 -3.07
CA GLN A 223 20.32 18.26 -3.33
C GLN A 223 20.53 16.78 -3.69
N ARG A 224 21.57 16.47 -4.50
CA ARG A 224 22.03 15.11 -4.81
C ARG A 224 22.41 14.28 -3.57
N GLN A 225 23.16 14.86 -2.64
CA GLN A 225 23.56 14.15 -1.41
C GLN A 225 22.37 13.91 -0.47
N LYS A 226 21.39 14.84 -0.42
CA LYS A 226 20.13 14.62 0.31
C LYS A 226 19.37 13.44 -0.27
N ASP A 227 19.47 13.24 -1.57
CA ASP A 227 18.82 12.12 -2.24
C ASP A 227 19.52 10.81 -1.94
N GLU A 228 20.81 10.72 -2.24
CA GLU A 228 21.58 9.51 -2.04
C GLU A 228 21.49 9.03 -0.57
N ARG A 229 21.45 9.95 0.41
CA ARG A 229 21.17 9.64 1.83
C ARG A 229 19.80 8.98 2.06
N ASN A 230 18.74 9.46 1.43
CA ASN A 230 17.38 8.94 1.65
C ASN A 230 17.18 7.53 1.03
N ALA A 231 18.14 7.03 0.22
CA ALA A 231 18.08 5.71 -0.41
C ALA A 231 18.68 4.61 0.48
N CYS A 232 19.37 4.99 1.55
CA CYS A 232 20.12 4.09 2.42
C CYS A 232 19.45 4.03 3.80
N PRO A 233 18.88 2.88 4.20
CA PRO A 233 18.22 2.69 5.50
C PRO A 233 19.08 3.11 6.70
N GLU A 234 20.38 2.85 6.62
CA GLU A 234 21.39 3.19 7.63
C GLU A 234 21.58 4.71 7.82
N ALA A 235 21.25 5.50 6.78
CA ALA A 235 21.38 6.95 6.77
C ALA A 235 20.03 7.68 6.91
N LEU A 236 18.94 6.94 7.14
CA LEU A 236 17.61 7.50 7.31
C LEU A 236 17.48 8.30 8.61
N LEU A 237 16.79 9.44 8.55
CA LEU A 237 16.45 10.22 9.74
C LEU A 237 15.59 9.35 10.69
N PRO A 238 15.67 9.57 12.02
CA PRO A 238 14.88 8.82 13.00
C PRO A 238 13.38 8.68 12.66
N GLU A 239 12.76 9.76 12.20
CA GLU A 239 11.35 9.79 11.78
C GLU A 239 11.03 8.80 10.64
N PHE A 240 11.94 8.61 9.69
CA PHE A 240 11.76 7.63 8.60
C PHE A 240 11.92 6.20 9.11
N ARG A 241 12.82 5.96 10.07
CA ARG A 241 13.00 4.64 10.68
C ARG A 241 11.76 4.21 11.46
N GLN A 242 11.13 5.12 12.19
CA GLN A 242 9.88 4.83 12.89
C GLN A 242 8.74 4.49 11.91
N ARG A 243 8.57 5.28 10.85
CA ARG A 243 7.55 4.97 9.82
C ARG A 243 7.79 3.61 9.16
N GLN A 244 9.04 3.25 8.88
CA GLN A 244 9.37 1.91 8.39
C GLN A 244 9.02 0.80 9.39
N GLN A 245 9.16 1.06 10.69
CA GLN A 245 8.74 0.10 11.72
C GLN A 245 7.22 -0.07 11.74
N ILE A 246 6.45 1.01 11.62
CA ILE A 246 4.98 0.99 11.55
C ILE A 246 4.54 0.16 10.33
N GLU A 247 5.10 0.48 9.16
CA GLU A 247 4.88 -0.25 7.90
C GLU A 247 5.22 -1.74 7.99
N ARG A 248 6.37 -2.08 8.59
CA ARG A 248 6.77 -3.47 8.83
C ARG A 248 5.80 -4.17 9.78
N SER A 249 5.29 -3.46 10.78
CA SER A 249 4.35 -4.01 11.75
C SER A 249 2.99 -4.27 11.09
N ALA A 250 2.55 -3.37 10.21
CA ALA A 250 1.36 -3.55 9.38
C ALA A 250 1.53 -4.74 8.41
N ASP A 251 2.70 -4.91 7.78
CA ASP A 251 3.00 -6.08 6.94
C ASP A 251 2.91 -7.40 7.72
N LEU A 252 3.51 -7.46 8.91
CA LEU A 252 3.46 -8.67 9.75
C LEU A 252 2.04 -8.95 10.25
N ALA A 253 1.26 -7.92 10.57
CA ALA A 253 -0.15 -8.05 10.88
C ALA A 253 -0.96 -8.57 9.68
N ALA A 254 -0.64 -8.10 8.47
CA ALA A 254 -1.24 -8.57 7.22
C ALA A 254 -0.98 -10.06 7.01
N VAL A 255 0.28 -10.49 7.15
CA VAL A 255 0.68 -11.90 7.03
C VAL A 255 -0.04 -12.77 8.07
N GLY A 256 -0.09 -12.32 9.33
CA GLY A 256 -0.84 -13.02 10.37
C GLY A 256 -2.33 -13.14 10.05
N LEU A 257 -2.94 -12.11 9.47
CA LEU A 257 -4.34 -12.11 9.06
C LEU A 257 -4.59 -13.06 7.87
N LEU A 258 -3.74 -13.01 6.84
CA LEU A 258 -3.80 -13.92 5.68
C LEU A 258 -3.59 -15.38 6.10
N GLY A 259 -2.70 -15.63 7.07
CA GLY A 259 -2.50 -16.95 7.66
C GLY A 259 -3.76 -17.48 8.35
N LYS A 260 -4.43 -16.64 9.16
CA LYS A 260 -5.72 -16.98 9.79
C LYS A 260 -6.84 -17.21 8.77
N GLN A 261 -6.89 -16.39 7.72
CA GLN A 261 -7.86 -16.56 6.64
C GLN A 261 -7.73 -17.93 5.98
N CYS A 262 -6.51 -18.44 5.81
CA CYS A 262 -6.30 -19.77 5.25
C CYS A 262 -6.99 -20.88 6.08
N SER A 263 -6.98 -20.75 7.41
CA SER A 263 -7.56 -21.73 8.33
C SER A 263 -9.10 -21.75 8.37
N ILE A 264 -9.77 -20.75 7.77
CA ILE A 264 -11.23 -20.56 7.87
C ILE A 264 -11.98 -21.05 6.60
N GLY A 265 -11.28 -21.40 5.53
CA GLY A 265 -11.89 -21.78 4.23
C GLY A 265 -11.69 -23.24 3.81
N ASN A 266 -12.66 -23.79 3.06
CA ASN A 266 -12.59 -25.14 2.46
C ASN A 266 -11.61 -25.24 1.27
N ASP A 267 -11.14 -24.09 0.75
CA ASP A 267 -10.19 -23.95 -0.36
C ASP A 267 -8.80 -23.46 0.09
N GLY A 268 -8.51 -23.54 1.40
CA GLY A 268 -7.41 -22.85 2.08
C GLY A 268 -6.07 -22.88 1.35
N GLN A 269 -5.65 -24.04 0.83
CA GLN A 269 -4.37 -24.15 0.09
C GLN A 269 -4.33 -23.36 -1.22
N LEU A 270 -5.41 -23.36 -2.01
CA LEU A 270 -5.48 -22.62 -3.28
C LEU A 270 -5.52 -21.11 -3.01
N ARG A 271 -6.37 -20.68 -2.08
CA ARG A 271 -6.49 -19.26 -1.70
C ARG A 271 -5.19 -18.73 -1.11
N HIS A 272 -4.50 -19.53 -0.32
CA HIS A 272 -3.19 -19.18 0.21
C HIS A 272 -2.13 -19.07 -0.89
N ALA A 273 -2.08 -20.03 -1.83
CA ALA A 273 -1.18 -19.94 -2.98
C ALA A 273 -1.44 -18.68 -3.83
N ILE A 274 -2.71 -18.32 -4.03
CA ILE A 274 -3.13 -17.07 -4.69
C ILE A 274 -2.61 -15.84 -3.91
N ASN A 275 -2.78 -15.82 -2.59
CA ASN A 275 -2.29 -14.74 -1.74
C ASN A 275 -0.76 -14.62 -1.80
N MET A 276 -0.02 -15.73 -1.78
CA MET A 276 1.45 -15.75 -1.90
C MET A 276 1.92 -15.15 -3.22
N LEU A 277 1.36 -15.63 -4.33
CA LEU A 277 1.69 -15.16 -5.67
C LEU A 277 1.33 -13.69 -5.85
N GLY A 278 0.13 -13.29 -5.42
CA GLY A 278 -0.32 -11.91 -5.53
C GLY A 278 0.43 -10.93 -4.61
N THR A 279 0.82 -11.35 -3.41
CA THR A 279 1.68 -10.55 -2.51
C THR A 279 3.00 -10.24 -3.21
N SER A 280 3.70 -11.26 -3.68
CA SER A 280 4.99 -11.09 -4.38
C SER A 280 4.86 -10.21 -5.61
N TRP A 281 3.77 -10.38 -6.35
CA TRP A 281 3.47 -9.60 -7.54
C TRP A 281 3.24 -8.12 -7.22
N TYR A 282 2.49 -7.83 -6.16
CA TYR A 282 2.30 -6.46 -5.66
C TYR A 282 3.64 -5.84 -5.23
N PHE A 283 4.47 -6.56 -4.47
CA PHE A 283 5.80 -6.08 -4.09
C PHE A 283 6.65 -5.74 -5.32
N LEU A 284 6.69 -6.61 -6.32
CA LEU A 284 7.40 -6.34 -7.57
C LEU A 284 6.86 -5.10 -8.29
N ALA A 285 5.53 -4.91 -8.32
CA ALA A 285 4.90 -3.74 -8.92
C ALA A 285 5.29 -2.45 -8.19
N ALA A 286 5.15 -2.43 -6.86
CA ALA A 286 5.45 -1.28 -6.03
C ALA A 286 6.95 -0.90 -6.10
N MET A 287 7.86 -1.88 -6.08
CA MET A 287 9.29 -1.62 -6.27
C MET A 287 9.60 -1.11 -7.69
N SER A 288 8.94 -1.65 -8.71
CA SER A 288 9.06 -1.18 -10.10
C SER A 288 8.62 0.28 -10.25
N ASP A 289 7.52 0.66 -9.60
CA ASP A 289 7.05 2.03 -9.58
C ASP A 289 8.03 2.97 -8.92
N LYS A 290 8.64 2.57 -7.80
CA LYS A 290 9.69 3.36 -7.17
C LYS A 290 10.89 3.54 -8.08
N LEU A 291 11.29 2.50 -8.82
CA LEU A 291 12.38 2.61 -9.79
C LEU A 291 12.05 3.63 -10.90
N LEU A 292 10.83 3.60 -11.44
CA LEU A 292 10.39 4.58 -12.45
C LEU A 292 10.31 6.01 -11.87
N GLN A 293 9.82 6.16 -10.64
CA GLN A 293 9.80 7.44 -9.92
C GLN A 293 11.21 7.98 -9.67
N MET A 294 12.15 7.13 -9.25
CA MET A 294 13.57 7.50 -9.11
C MET A 294 14.12 8.03 -10.42
N GLY A 295 13.93 7.29 -11.52
CA GLY A 295 14.39 7.72 -12.83
C GLY A 295 13.87 9.08 -13.23
N ARG A 296 12.56 9.31 -13.06
CA ARG A 296 11.89 10.57 -13.44
C ARG A 296 12.36 11.76 -12.64
N ASN A 297 12.85 11.52 -11.42
CA ASN A 297 13.26 12.55 -10.50
C ASN A 297 14.79 12.63 -10.35
N SER A 298 15.57 11.83 -11.06
CA SER A 298 17.03 11.76 -10.87
C SER A 298 17.82 12.23 -12.09
N SER A 299 18.92 12.94 -11.81
CA SER A 299 19.98 13.20 -12.78
C SER A 299 21.11 12.15 -12.75
N SER A 300 20.96 11.05 -11.99
CA SER A 300 22.00 10.03 -11.85
C SER A 300 22.21 9.26 -13.17
N PRO A 301 23.42 9.31 -13.77
CA PRO A 301 23.72 8.56 -14.99
C PRO A 301 23.63 7.04 -14.80
N THR A 302 23.90 6.56 -13.59
CA THR A 302 23.80 5.14 -13.23
C THR A 302 22.34 4.68 -13.23
N ILE A 303 21.45 5.44 -12.57
CA ILE A 303 20.00 5.15 -12.56
C ILE A 303 19.43 5.24 -13.98
N ALA A 304 19.83 6.26 -14.74
CA ALA A 304 19.45 6.43 -16.13
C ALA A 304 19.85 5.22 -16.98
N ARG A 305 21.11 4.77 -16.89
CA ARG A 305 21.62 3.60 -17.63
C ARG A 305 20.91 2.32 -17.22
N ALA A 306 20.74 2.09 -15.92
CA ALA A 306 20.03 0.94 -15.36
C ALA A 306 18.60 0.82 -15.90
N LEU A 307 17.83 1.90 -15.80
CA LEU A 307 16.48 1.97 -16.33
C LEU A 307 16.46 1.79 -17.85
N ARG A 308 17.36 2.47 -18.58
CA ARG A 308 17.47 2.34 -20.04
C ARG A 308 17.74 0.89 -20.48
N MET A 309 18.54 0.13 -19.71
CA MET A 309 18.75 -1.30 -19.94
C MET A 309 17.52 -2.14 -19.59
N LYS A 310 16.84 -1.82 -18.48
CA LYS A 310 15.70 -2.61 -17.98
C LYS A 310 14.43 -2.44 -18.80
N ILE A 311 14.06 -1.21 -19.16
CA ILE A 311 12.82 -0.92 -19.91
C ILE A 311 13.05 -0.62 -21.39
N GLY A 312 14.32 -0.59 -21.82
CA GLY A 312 14.71 -0.23 -23.18
C GLY A 312 14.81 1.29 -23.42
N PRO A 313 15.58 1.71 -24.44
CA PRO A 313 15.88 3.12 -24.67
C PRO A 313 14.66 3.95 -25.06
N GLU A 314 13.77 3.44 -25.92
CA GLU A 314 12.62 4.21 -26.39
C GLU A 314 11.61 4.51 -25.28
N LEU A 315 11.31 3.52 -24.44
CA LEU A 315 10.43 3.72 -23.28
C LEU A 315 11.07 4.63 -22.23
N TYR A 316 12.38 4.49 -22.01
CA TYR A 316 13.12 5.39 -21.13
C TYR A 316 12.99 6.86 -21.57
N GLU A 317 13.20 7.17 -22.84
CA GLU A 317 13.10 8.55 -23.33
C GLU A 317 11.69 9.14 -23.11
N ARG A 318 10.65 8.36 -23.43
CA ARG A 318 9.24 8.80 -23.32
C ARG A 318 8.76 9.00 -21.88
N VAL A 319 9.17 8.10 -20.98
CA VAL A 319 8.54 7.97 -19.66
C VAL A 319 9.40 8.54 -18.53
N VAL A 320 10.71 8.61 -18.77
CA VAL A 320 11.70 8.98 -17.76
C VAL A 320 12.43 10.26 -18.16
N ALA A 321 13.15 10.27 -19.29
CA ALA A 321 14.01 11.39 -19.67
C ALA A 321 13.22 12.70 -19.89
N ALA A 322 12.09 12.62 -20.59
CA ALA A 322 11.22 13.77 -20.84
C ALA A 322 10.71 14.44 -19.55
N ARG A 323 10.49 13.66 -18.47
CA ARG A 323 10.04 14.18 -17.17
C ARG A 323 11.19 14.66 -16.29
N ALA A 324 12.34 13.98 -16.33
CA ALA A 324 13.53 14.39 -15.59
C ALA A 324 14.05 15.76 -16.04
N ALA A 325 13.97 16.07 -17.33
CA ALA A 325 14.32 17.38 -17.88
C ALA A 325 13.41 18.51 -17.37
N ALA A 326 12.14 18.22 -17.11
CA ALA A 326 11.14 19.22 -16.72
C ALA A 326 11.14 19.54 -15.21
N ASN A 327 11.68 18.67 -14.36
CA ASN A 327 11.65 18.86 -12.91
C ASN A 327 12.89 18.22 -12.25
N PRO A 328 14.08 18.84 -12.36
CA PRO A 328 15.32 18.34 -11.76
C PRO A 328 15.32 18.59 -10.25
N LYS A 329 14.36 18.01 -9.54
CA LYS A 329 14.39 17.94 -8.08
C LYS A 329 15.34 16.84 -7.69
N GLY A 330 15.89 16.95 -6.49
CA GLY A 330 16.60 15.84 -5.92
C GLY A 330 15.74 14.57 -5.87
N ALA A 331 16.35 13.49 -6.33
CA ALA A 331 15.87 12.19 -6.77
C ALA A 331 15.23 11.22 -5.78
N VAL A 332 15.45 11.30 -4.46
CA VAL A 332 15.17 10.11 -3.62
C VAL A 332 14.10 10.32 -2.55
N LYS A 333 13.90 11.55 -2.05
CA LYS A 333 12.76 11.81 -1.11
C LYS A 333 11.41 11.44 -1.74
N SER A 334 11.27 11.61 -3.05
CA SER A 334 10.05 11.33 -3.81
C SER A 334 9.93 9.88 -4.30
N ALA A 335 11.01 9.10 -4.28
CA ALA A 335 10.99 7.68 -4.64
C ALA A 335 10.94 6.73 -3.44
N TYR A 336 11.47 7.19 -2.31
CA TYR A 336 11.18 6.63 -0.99
C TYR A 336 10.37 7.69 -0.21
N PRO A 337 9.17 8.09 -0.70
CA PRO A 337 8.30 8.86 0.15
C PRO A 337 8.06 8.01 1.38
N SER A 338 8.13 8.66 2.53
CA SER A 338 7.93 8.18 3.90
C SER A 338 6.62 7.42 4.16
N THR A 339 5.90 7.01 3.12
CA THR A 339 4.58 6.41 3.23
C THR A 339 4.61 4.92 2.92
N HIS A 340 5.15 4.43 1.80
CA HIS A 340 5.09 2.98 1.50
C HIS A 340 6.12 2.44 0.48
N PRO A 341 7.45 2.50 0.67
CA PRO A 341 8.34 1.72 -0.17
C PRO A 341 8.54 0.32 0.44
N PRO A 342 8.20 -0.75 -0.29
CA PRO A 342 8.72 -2.07 0.01
C PRO A 342 10.22 -2.09 -0.26
N ASP A 343 11.02 -2.38 0.75
CA ASP A 343 12.40 -2.80 0.56
C ASP A 343 12.48 -4.34 0.54
N THR A 344 13.62 -4.88 0.10
CA THR A 344 13.78 -6.33 0.05
C THR A 344 13.84 -6.99 1.42
N GLU A 345 14.11 -6.23 2.48
CA GLU A 345 14.06 -6.76 3.85
C GLU A 345 12.59 -7.02 4.26
N ARG A 346 11.68 -6.07 4.02
CA ARG A 346 10.23 -6.21 4.20
C ARG A 346 9.71 -7.40 3.39
N MET A 347 10.09 -7.50 2.12
CA MET A 347 9.67 -8.62 1.27
C MET A 347 10.17 -9.97 1.82
N ARG A 348 11.44 -10.07 2.23
CA ARG A 348 11.98 -11.30 2.83
C ARG A 348 11.33 -11.64 4.18
N ALA A 349 11.05 -10.63 4.99
CA ALA A 349 10.37 -10.80 6.28
C ALA A 349 8.94 -11.34 6.07
N ILE A 350 8.22 -10.80 5.09
CA ILE A 350 6.89 -11.27 4.69
C ILE A 350 6.95 -12.69 4.13
N GLU A 351 7.90 -12.99 3.24
CA GLU A 351 8.11 -14.33 2.71
C GLU A 351 8.34 -15.34 3.83
N THR A 352 9.27 -15.04 4.74
CA THR A 352 9.59 -15.88 5.89
C THR A 352 8.38 -16.06 6.81
N ALA A 353 7.67 -14.97 7.11
CA ALA A 353 6.49 -15.00 7.97
C ALA A 353 5.34 -15.79 7.33
N LEU A 354 5.14 -15.67 6.02
CA LEU A 354 4.12 -16.42 5.29
C LEU A 354 4.45 -17.92 5.22
N GLN A 355 5.72 -18.28 5.01
CA GLN A 355 6.19 -19.67 5.07
C GLN A 355 5.94 -20.31 6.44
N SER A 356 5.93 -19.53 7.52
CA SER A 356 5.62 -20.01 8.86
C SER A 356 4.12 -20.20 9.15
N THR A 357 3.24 -19.82 8.22
CA THR A 357 1.79 -20.01 8.38
C THR A 357 1.38 -21.46 8.06
N PRO A 358 0.22 -21.94 8.54
CA PRO A 358 -0.25 -23.32 8.34
C PRO A 358 -0.36 -23.78 6.87
N CYS A 359 -0.30 -22.85 5.92
CA CYS A 359 -0.44 -23.10 4.50
C CYS A 359 0.83 -22.76 3.71
N GLY A 360 1.92 -22.40 4.39
CA GLY A 360 3.17 -21.94 3.81
C GLY A 360 3.86 -23.02 2.97
N GLY A 361 3.74 -22.92 1.65
CA GLY A 361 4.45 -23.74 0.68
C GLY A 361 4.74 -22.96 -0.60
N GLY A 362 5.95 -23.11 -1.13
CA GLY A 362 6.41 -22.48 -2.37
C GLY A 362 7.51 -21.43 -2.16
N ASN A 363 8.48 -21.42 -3.08
CA ASN A 363 9.50 -20.37 -3.15
C ASN A 363 8.89 -19.18 -3.90
N LEU A 364 9.02 -17.97 -3.35
CA LEU A 364 8.72 -16.77 -4.11
C LEU A 364 9.89 -16.51 -5.06
N ASP A 365 9.60 -16.25 -6.34
CA ASP A 365 10.64 -15.85 -7.29
C ASP A 365 11.14 -14.45 -6.91
N SER A 366 12.18 -14.41 -6.08
CA SER A 366 12.78 -13.20 -5.54
C SER A 366 13.82 -12.58 -6.49
N SER A 367 13.99 -13.11 -7.71
CA SER A 367 15.01 -12.62 -8.66
C SER A 367 14.81 -11.15 -9.05
N GLY A 368 13.56 -10.74 -9.28
CA GLY A 368 13.21 -9.34 -9.55
C GLY A 368 13.51 -8.41 -8.38
N ALA A 369 13.19 -8.84 -7.16
CA ALA A 369 13.47 -8.09 -5.94
C ALA A 369 14.98 -7.99 -5.66
N GLN A 370 15.72 -9.08 -5.84
CA GLN A 370 17.19 -9.11 -5.70
C GLN A 370 17.88 -8.18 -6.71
N MET A 371 17.42 -8.13 -7.95
CA MET A 371 17.94 -7.19 -8.96
C MET A 371 17.72 -5.74 -8.52
N LEU A 372 16.54 -5.44 -7.97
CA LEU A 372 16.20 -4.11 -7.46
C LEU A 372 17.01 -3.74 -6.20
N GLU A 373 17.29 -4.70 -5.33
CA GLU A 373 18.19 -4.52 -4.19
C GLU A 373 19.63 -4.26 -4.63
N MET A 374 20.10 -4.96 -5.65
CA MET A 374 21.42 -4.68 -6.24
C MET A 374 21.51 -3.25 -6.76
N PHE A 375 20.44 -2.72 -7.35
CA PHE A 375 20.38 -1.30 -7.72
C PHE A 375 20.43 -0.37 -6.50
N ARG A 376 19.67 -0.67 -5.45
CA ARG A 376 19.72 0.09 -4.18
C ARG A 376 21.12 0.10 -3.58
N LEU A 377 21.76 -1.07 -3.49
CA LEU A 377 23.10 -1.25 -2.95
C LEU A 377 24.16 -0.55 -3.79
N GLN A 378 24.06 -0.57 -5.13
CA GLN A 378 24.97 0.18 -6.01
C GLN A 378 24.87 1.69 -5.78
N MET A 379 23.67 2.21 -5.54
CA MET A 379 23.49 3.63 -5.17
C MET A 379 24.13 3.93 -3.82
N CYS A 380 23.93 3.07 -2.80
CA CYS A 380 24.54 3.26 -1.48
C CYS A 380 26.07 3.11 -1.48
N ARG A 381 26.65 2.20 -2.29
CA ARG A 381 28.12 2.03 -2.38
C ARG A 381 28.84 3.26 -2.92
N SER A 382 28.18 4.07 -3.76
CA SER A 382 28.76 5.33 -4.24
C SER A 382 28.96 6.38 -3.13
N LEU A 383 28.27 6.23 -1.98
CA LEU A 383 28.40 7.10 -0.80
C LEU A 383 29.56 6.73 0.11
N ILE A 384 29.74 5.43 0.37
CA ILE A 384 30.73 4.95 1.34
C ILE A 384 32.14 5.17 0.80
N GLY A 385 32.35 4.97 -0.50
CA GLY A 385 33.66 5.17 -1.14
C GLY A 385 34.12 6.62 -1.29
N GLN A 386 33.33 7.62 -0.87
CA GLN A 386 33.71 9.04 -0.89
C GLN A 386 33.92 9.63 0.53
N GLY A 387 33.63 8.86 1.59
CA GLY A 387 33.79 9.29 2.98
C GLY A 387 35.21 9.08 3.54
N ASP A 388 36.04 8.29 2.86
CA ASP A 388 37.40 7.93 3.32
C ASP A 388 38.51 8.80 2.68
N GLU A 389 38.17 9.83 1.91
CA GLU A 389 39.11 10.80 1.31
C GLU A 389 38.92 12.24 1.82
N GLN A 390 38.57 12.43 3.10
CA GLN A 390 38.64 13.74 3.76
C GLN A 390 39.48 13.71 5.04
#